data_AF-A0A8T0UDT0-F1
#
_entry.id   AF-A0A8T0UDT0-F1
#
_cell.length_a   1.000
_cell.length_b   1.000
_cell.length_c   1.000
_cell.angle_alpha   90.00
_cell.angle_beta   90.00
_cell.angle_gamma   90.00
#
_symmetry.space_group_name_H-M   'P 1'
#
loop_
_entity.id
_entity.type
_entity.pdbx_description
1 polymer ?
#
loop_
_entity_poly.entity_id
_entity_poly.type
_entity_poly.pdbx_seq_one_letter_code
_entity_poly.pdbx_strand_id
1 'polypeptide(L)'
;MAGARRGRVSRSPSPTGLRAPTPTSSFEVSSPAATEDQTDLFECCSETPCLRCVFYKCRCWGTTGAVWWSNPVVRRSAPTAATSGSASRDSTARRAGSVGGGDSDNGGIRSSSDKSGRASPRSSASTVSDGIEDSNWGGVVHESLVLCRHGKHPRRLYAWDGKHSGRRYLGCPLKDKSERCGFVQWMDEEWPKSAQDVILTLWDMVNQTIEKADKNLVDMMAEKALKNEAQEKVELLEGEKENLAREKLELVREKEQLNVRCRFSQSCCSALQAVVRNELDDKKRIWIVVVCLIVLLVALLFGVVLKMK
;
A
#
# COMPACT_ATOMS: atom_id res chain seq x y z
N MET A 1 -30.76 -72.92 13.21
CA MET A 1 -32.13 -72.46 12.86
C MET A 1 -32.47 -71.27 13.73
N ALA A 2 -32.39 -70.06 13.16
CA ALA A 2 -32.66 -68.81 13.84
C ALA A 2 -34.17 -68.54 13.89
N GLY A 3 -34.65 -68.06 15.03
CA GLY A 3 -36.02 -67.61 15.23
C GLY A 3 -36.09 -66.11 15.49
N ALA A 4 -37.30 -65.59 15.30
CA ALA A 4 -37.85 -64.35 15.86
C ALA A 4 -37.23 -63.02 15.35
N ARG A 5 -37.93 -61.88 15.30
CA ARG A 5 -39.34 -61.49 15.47
C ARG A 5 -39.43 -60.05 14.95
N ARG A 6 -40.64 -59.72 14.48
CA ARG A 6 -41.32 -58.42 14.32
C ARG A 6 -40.66 -57.17 14.93
N GLY A 7 -40.75 -56.06 14.20
CA GLY A 7 -40.62 -54.70 14.76
C GLY A 7 -41.20 -53.63 13.82
N ARG A 8 -42.41 -53.18 14.13
CA ARG A 8 -43.25 -52.21 13.39
C ARG A 8 -42.70 -50.78 13.55
N VAL A 9 -42.59 -50.06 12.43
CA VAL A 9 -42.29 -48.62 12.36
C VAL A 9 -43.57 -47.82 12.60
N SER A 10 -43.57 -46.96 13.62
CA SER A 10 -44.60 -45.95 13.86
C SER A 10 -44.03 -44.56 13.58
N ARG A 11 -44.72 -43.83 12.71
CA ARG A 11 -44.49 -42.41 12.38
C ARG A 11 -44.92 -41.51 13.53
N SER A 12 -44.25 -40.37 13.68
CA SER A 12 -44.81 -39.14 14.28
C SER A 12 -44.06 -37.90 13.76
N PRO A 13 -44.68 -36.70 13.82
CA PRO A 13 -44.63 -35.72 12.74
C PRO A 13 -43.76 -34.48 13.01
N SER A 14 -43.50 -33.74 11.94
CA SER A 14 -42.87 -32.43 11.85
C SER A 14 -43.59 -31.33 12.66
N PRO A 15 -42.88 -30.26 13.05
CA PRO A 15 -43.48 -28.96 13.28
C PRO A 15 -43.01 -27.91 12.25
N THR A 16 -44.02 -27.31 11.61
CA THR A 16 -44.01 -26.08 10.83
C THR A 16 -43.88 -24.86 11.76
N GLY A 17 -43.22 -23.78 11.34
CA GLY A 17 -43.39 -22.49 12.04
C GLY A 17 -42.33 -21.42 11.78
N LEU A 18 -42.21 -20.95 10.55
CA LEU A 18 -41.50 -19.73 10.19
C LEU A 18 -42.32 -18.50 10.58
N ARG A 19 -41.71 -17.51 11.26
CA ARG A 19 -42.20 -16.13 11.25
C ARG A 19 -41.04 -15.14 11.48
N ALA A 20 -40.70 -14.42 10.42
CA ALA A 20 -39.90 -13.20 10.46
C ALA A 20 -40.83 -11.97 10.44
N PRO A 21 -40.43 -10.83 11.03
CA PRO A 21 -40.95 -9.53 10.65
C PRO A 21 -39.90 -8.69 9.91
N THR A 22 -40.34 -8.09 8.80
CA THR A 22 -39.68 -7.01 8.04
C THR A 22 -39.83 -5.64 8.72
N PRO A 23 -39.01 -4.64 8.33
CA PRO A 23 -38.93 -3.33 8.99
C PRO A 23 -39.85 -2.27 8.33
N THR A 24 -40.42 -1.40 9.15
CA THR A 24 -41.06 -0.12 8.76
C THR A 24 -40.22 0.99 9.42
N SER A 25 -39.44 1.82 8.74
CA SER A 25 -39.79 2.91 7.81
C SER A 25 -40.72 3.98 8.40
N SER A 26 -40.12 4.96 9.07
CA SER A 26 -40.63 6.33 9.16
C SER A 26 -39.48 7.28 9.49
N PHE A 27 -39.14 8.13 8.51
CA PHE A 27 -38.26 9.28 8.65
C PHE A 27 -39.01 10.39 9.40
N GLU A 28 -38.46 10.85 10.52
CA GLU A 28 -38.69 12.21 11.02
C GLU A 28 -37.36 12.95 11.03
N VAL A 29 -37.34 14.04 10.27
CA VAL A 29 -36.27 15.03 10.23
C VAL A 29 -36.45 15.93 11.44
N SER A 30 -35.48 15.90 12.35
CA SER A 30 -35.28 16.93 13.38
C SER A 30 -33.78 17.20 13.48
N SER A 31 -33.36 18.36 12.99
CA SER A 31 -32.02 18.90 13.20
C SER A 31 -31.80 19.24 14.68
N PRO A 32 -30.68 18.86 15.30
CA PRO A 32 -30.18 19.53 16.48
C PRO A 32 -29.15 20.60 16.12
N ALA A 33 -29.30 21.72 16.83
CA ALA A 33 -28.45 22.89 16.81
C ALA A 33 -27.01 22.57 17.25
N ALA A 34 -26.08 23.38 16.75
CA ALA A 34 -24.68 23.38 17.11
C ALA A 34 -24.47 23.66 18.60
N THR A 35 -23.70 22.80 19.26
CA THR A 35 -23.00 23.14 20.49
C THR A 35 -21.52 22.93 20.25
N GLU A 36 -20.79 24.04 20.31
CA GLU A 36 -19.37 24.11 20.64
C GLU A 36 -19.03 23.12 21.77
N ASP A 37 -17.99 22.30 21.61
CA ASP A 37 -16.71 22.49 22.32
C ASP A 37 -15.80 21.25 22.11
N GLN A 38 -14.50 21.47 22.23
CA GLN A 38 -13.39 20.50 22.29
C GLN A 38 -12.97 19.75 21.01
N THR A 39 -11.93 20.29 20.37
CA THR A 39 -10.87 19.43 19.84
C THR A 39 -9.52 20.02 20.25
N ASP A 40 -8.85 19.30 21.15
CA ASP A 40 -7.52 19.61 21.66
C ASP A 40 -6.50 19.78 20.53
N LEU A 41 -5.87 20.95 20.56
CA LEU A 41 -4.71 21.31 19.79
C LEU A 41 -3.49 20.58 20.40
N PHE A 42 -3.16 19.38 19.90
CA PHE A 42 -1.92 18.70 20.29
C PHE A 42 -0.72 19.35 19.58
N GLU A 43 -0.13 20.33 20.26
CA GLU A 43 1.09 21.01 19.87
C GLU A 43 2.30 20.15 20.25
N CYS A 44 3.02 19.63 19.25
CA CYS A 44 4.21 18.79 19.45
C CYS A 44 5.44 19.66 19.67
N CYS A 45 5.66 20.12 20.90
CA CYS A 45 6.86 20.84 21.30
C CYS A 45 7.99 19.87 21.68
N SER A 46 8.78 19.40 20.70
CA SER A 46 10.10 18.85 20.98
C SER A 46 11.06 19.04 19.81
N GLU A 47 12.25 19.58 20.08
CA GLU A 47 13.35 19.81 19.12
C GLU A 47 13.99 18.53 18.57
N THR A 48 13.40 17.36 18.84
CA THR A 48 13.81 16.07 18.27
C THR A 48 12.60 15.37 17.62
N PRO A 49 12.76 14.82 16.40
CA PRO A 49 11.65 14.22 15.67
C PRO A 49 11.21 12.91 16.33
N CYS A 50 9.94 12.83 16.73
CA CYS A 50 9.35 11.59 17.20
C CYS A 50 9.02 10.67 16.00
N LEU A 51 9.05 9.35 16.23
CA LEU A 51 8.77 8.31 15.22
C LEU A 51 7.40 8.48 14.52
N ARG A 52 6.48 9.22 15.14
CA ARG A 52 5.13 9.48 14.62
C ARG A 52 5.12 10.53 13.50
N CYS A 53 6.04 11.49 13.51
CA CYS A 53 6.20 12.51 12.45
C CYS A 53 6.98 12.01 11.22
N VAL A 54 7.72 10.90 11.36
CA VAL A 54 8.39 10.26 10.20
C VAL A 54 7.39 9.55 9.30
N PHE A 55 6.26 9.09 9.86
CA PHE A 55 5.24 8.34 9.13
C PHE A 55 4.15 9.21 8.50
N TYR A 56 3.77 10.32 9.14
CA TYR A 56 2.82 11.28 8.56
C TYR A 56 3.58 12.49 8.03
N LYS A 57 3.54 12.66 6.71
CA LYS A 57 4.22 13.74 5.97
C LYS A 57 3.51 15.09 6.18
N CYS A 58 3.39 15.54 7.42
CA CYS A 58 2.85 16.84 7.77
C CYS A 58 3.89 17.93 7.49
N ARG A 59 3.52 18.94 6.69
CA ARG A 59 4.32 20.15 6.49
C ARG A 59 4.23 21.02 7.75
N CYS A 60 5.31 21.13 8.50
CA CYS A 60 5.47 22.23 9.46
C CYS A 60 5.85 23.49 8.69
N TRP A 61 5.00 24.53 8.75
CA TRP A 61 5.35 25.87 8.30
C TRP A 61 5.68 26.72 9.54
N GLY A 62 6.90 27.21 9.61
CA GLY A 62 7.37 28.14 10.63
C GLY A 62 8.55 28.93 10.07
N THR A 63 8.29 30.17 9.69
CA THR A 63 9.19 31.14 9.08
C THR A 63 10.26 31.65 10.04
N THR A 64 11.54 31.53 9.69
CA THR A 64 12.54 32.61 9.56
C THR A 64 13.97 32.05 9.59
N GLY A 65 14.87 32.62 8.77
CA GLY A 65 16.31 32.45 8.93
C GLY A 65 16.98 31.55 7.90
N ALA A 66 17.61 32.18 6.91
CA ALA A 66 18.45 31.55 5.91
C ALA A 66 19.62 30.76 6.52
N VAL A 67 19.81 29.51 6.14
CA VAL A 67 21.15 28.89 6.02
C VAL A 67 21.11 27.83 4.91
N TRP A 68 21.95 28.01 3.88
CA TRP A 68 22.29 26.97 2.91
C TRP A 68 22.94 25.78 3.63
N TRP A 69 22.38 24.58 3.50
CA TRP A 69 23.10 23.34 3.79
C TRP A 69 23.00 22.38 2.60
N SER A 70 24.19 22.10 2.07
CA SER A 70 24.51 21.24 0.95
C SER A 70 24.21 19.77 1.25
N ASN A 71 23.88 19.02 0.20
CA ASN A 71 23.78 17.55 0.19
C ASN A 71 25.03 16.87 0.79
N PRO A 72 24.88 15.82 1.62
CA PRO A 72 26.00 14.95 1.96
C PRO A 72 26.27 13.95 0.82
N VAL A 73 27.36 14.21 0.10
CA VAL A 73 28.08 13.24 -0.72
C VAL A 73 28.65 12.13 0.17
N VAL A 74 28.36 10.88 -0.20
CA VAL A 74 28.94 9.67 0.37
C VAL A 74 30.46 9.67 0.11
N ARG A 75 31.27 9.78 1.18
CA ARG A 75 32.73 9.61 1.14
C ARG A 75 33.08 8.13 0.97
N ARG A 76 33.78 7.79 -0.13
CA ARG A 76 34.68 6.62 -0.19
C ARG A 76 36.09 7.06 0.24
N SER A 77 36.70 6.27 1.11
CA SER A 77 38.10 6.40 1.51
C SER A 77 39.03 5.94 0.39
N ALA A 78 40.11 6.68 0.17
CA ALA A 78 41.27 6.29 -0.63
C ALA A 78 42.49 6.12 0.27
N PRO A 79 43.48 5.29 -0.10
CA PRO A 79 44.84 5.41 0.38
C PRO A 79 45.77 6.09 -0.65
N THR A 80 46.91 6.50 -0.11
CA THR A 80 47.84 7.55 -0.50
C THR A 80 48.93 7.19 -1.52
N ALA A 81 49.29 8.22 -2.29
CA ALA A 81 50.65 8.69 -2.67
C ALA A 81 51.57 7.81 -3.54
N ALA A 82 51.95 8.28 -4.73
CA ALA A 82 53.12 9.16 -4.95
C ALA A 82 53.77 8.97 -6.35
N THR A 83 54.13 10.11 -6.96
CA THR A 83 55.34 10.35 -7.77
C THR A 83 55.29 10.25 -9.30
N SER A 84 55.63 11.41 -9.88
CA SER A 84 56.35 11.74 -11.12
C SER A 84 55.72 11.53 -12.50
N GLY A 85 55.62 12.64 -13.24
CA GLY A 85 56.55 12.86 -14.36
C GLY A 85 55.98 12.86 -15.78
N SER A 86 55.91 14.07 -16.35
CA SER A 86 56.39 14.40 -17.72
C SER A 86 55.60 13.99 -18.97
N ALA A 87 55.01 15.02 -19.59
CA ALA A 87 55.18 15.45 -20.98
C ALA A 87 54.80 14.56 -22.20
N SER A 88 54.02 15.20 -23.09
CA SER A 88 54.27 15.31 -24.55
C SER A 88 53.67 14.28 -25.54
N ARG A 89 52.78 14.84 -26.38
CA ARG A 89 52.59 14.66 -27.85
C ARG A 89 52.00 13.38 -28.46
N ASP A 90 50.94 13.66 -29.22
CA ASP A 90 50.66 13.27 -30.62
C ASP A 90 50.02 11.93 -31.01
N SER A 91 48.96 12.12 -31.82
CA SER A 91 48.65 11.43 -33.07
C SER A 91 47.93 10.06 -33.08
N THR A 92 46.67 10.15 -33.55
CA THR A 92 46.05 9.40 -34.67
C THR A 92 46.36 7.92 -34.93
N ALA A 93 45.27 7.13 -35.02
CA ALA A 93 44.85 6.29 -36.16
C ALA A 93 44.63 4.77 -35.91
N ARG A 94 43.40 4.36 -36.25
CA ARG A 94 42.98 3.18 -37.05
C ARG A 94 43.17 1.73 -36.53
N ARG A 95 42.01 1.11 -36.30
CA ARG A 95 41.35 0.02 -37.08
C ARG A 95 41.99 -1.40 -37.19
N ALA A 96 41.07 -2.37 -37.03
CA ALA A 96 41.01 -3.74 -37.55
C ALA A 96 41.93 -4.79 -36.88
N GLY A 97 41.34 -5.79 -36.21
CA GLY A 97 41.11 -7.15 -36.76
C GLY A 97 42.16 -8.08 -36.13
N SER A 98 42.01 -9.35 -35.81
CA SER A 98 41.11 -10.44 -36.18
C SER A 98 41.57 -11.65 -35.35
N VAL A 99 40.69 -12.66 -35.12
CA VAL A 99 40.97 -14.12 -35.11
C VAL A 99 42.05 -14.63 -34.11
N GLY A 100 41.87 -15.65 -33.28
CA GLY A 100 41.03 -16.85 -33.25
C GLY A 100 41.70 -17.88 -32.33
N GLY A 101 41.12 -19.09 -32.23
CA GLY A 101 41.62 -20.22 -31.45
C GLY A 101 41.03 -20.24 -30.02
N GLY A 102 40.17 -21.16 -29.62
CA GLY A 102 40.16 -22.59 -29.93
C GLY A 102 41.20 -23.26 -29.04
N ASP A 103 40.76 -23.86 -27.94
CA ASP A 103 41.23 -25.16 -27.47
C ASP A 103 40.40 -25.67 -26.27
N SER A 104 40.14 -26.97 -26.35
CA SER A 104 39.33 -27.80 -25.46
C SER A 104 40.10 -28.28 -24.24
N ASP A 105 39.34 -28.89 -23.33
CA ASP A 105 39.72 -29.87 -22.31
C ASP A 105 40.39 -29.35 -21.02
N ASN A 106 39.67 -29.42 -19.91
CA ASN A 106 39.89 -30.54 -18.97
C ASN A 106 38.78 -30.65 -17.93
N GLY A 107 38.43 -31.91 -17.64
CA GLY A 107 37.39 -32.29 -16.68
C GLY A 107 37.77 -32.02 -15.22
N GLY A 108 36.73 -31.88 -14.41
CA GLY A 108 36.84 -31.75 -12.97
C GLY A 108 35.47 -31.69 -12.31
N ILE A 109 34.69 -32.78 -12.42
CA ILE A 109 33.54 -32.99 -11.55
C ILE A 109 34.06 -33.14 -10.13
N ARG A 110 34.04 -32.03 -9.37
CA ARG A 110 34.13 -32.07 -7.91
C ARG A 110 32.71 -32.27 -7.39
N SER A 111 32.39 -33.53 -7.08
CA SER A 111 31.23 -33.89 -6.27
C SER A 111 31.39 -33.29 -4.87
N SER A 112 30.88 -32.08 -4.67
CA SER A 112 30.69 -31.49 -3.35
C SER A 112 29.55 -32.23 -2.65
N SER A 113 29.93 -33.25 -1.88
CA SER A 113 29.04 -33.89 -0.92
C SER A 113 28.88 -32.95 0.28
N ASP A 114 28.07 -31.90 0.12
CA ASP A 114 27.69 -31.08 1.25
C ASP A 114 26.67 -31.84 2.08
N LYS A 115 27.22 -32.37 3.18
CA LYS A 115 26.55 -33.02 4.29
C LYS A 115 25.23 -32.31 4.58
N SER A 116 24.14 -33.00 4.32
CA SER A 116 22.88 -32.78 5.00
C SER A 116 23.18 -32.72 6.50
N GLY A 117 23.09 -31.52 7.06
CA GLY A 117 23.10 -31.29 8.48
C GLY A 117 21.89 -31.99 9.07
N ARG A 118 22.08 -33.28 9.38
CA ARG A 118 21.20 -34.05 10.25
C ARG A 118 21.19 -33.27 11.55
N ALA A 119 20.13 -32.48 11.77
CA ALA A 119 19.86 -31.90 13.06
C ALA A 119 19.88 -33.06 14.05
N SER A 120 20.94 -33.12 14.86
CA SER A 120 21.01 -34.05 15.98
C SER A 120 19.73 -33.86 16.79
N PRO A 121 19.05 -34.94 17.21
CA PRO A 121 17.93 -34.80 18.11
C PRO A 121 18.49 -34.10 19.34
N ARG A 122 17.99 -32.88 19.57
CA ARG A 122 18.31 -32.08 20.75
C ARG A 122 18.00 -33.01 21.92
N SER A 123 19.05 -33.49 22.58
CA SER A 123 18.94 -34.25 23.82
C SER A 123 18.10 -33.40 24.75
N SER A 124 16.84 -33.77 24.88
CA SER A 124 15.85 -33.10 25.71
C SER A 124 16.24 -33.40 27.15
N ALA A 125 17.25 -32.66 27.63
CA ALA A 125 17.47 -32.45 29.04
C ALA A 125 16.13 -31.97 29.61
N SER A 126 15.62 -32.75 30.54
CA SER A 126 14.32 -32.74 31.20
C SER A 126 14.01 -31.41 31.91
N THR A 127 13.91 -30.33 31.14
CA THR A 127 13.31 -29.08 31.58
C THR A 127 11.82 -29.29 31.48
N VAL A 128 11.21 -29.64 32.62
CA VAL A 128 9.76 -29.73 32.74
C VAL A 128 9.22 -28.34 32.48
N SER A 129 8.35 -28.26 31.48
CA SER A 129 7.72 -27.04 31.05
C SER A 129 6.87 -26.41 32.15
N ASP A 130 6.44 -25.18 31.90
CA ASP A 130 5.74 -24.39 32.89
C ASP A 130 4.33 -24.95 33.13
N GLY A 131 4.18 -25.68 34.24
CA GLY A 131 2.91 -26.32 34.56
C GLY A 131 1.81 -25.32 34.87
N ILE A 132 0.59 -25.73 34.57
CA ILE A 132 -0.63 -24.94 34.79
C ILE A 132 -1.32 -25.42 36.07
N GLU A 133 -1.88 -24.48 36.82
CA GLU A 133 -2.72 -24.77 37.98
C GLU A 133 -4.17 -24.95 37.56
N ASP A 134 -4.82 -25.96 38.13
CA ASP A 134 -6.27 -26.12 38.06
C ASP A 134 -6.90 -25.46 39.30
N SER A 135 -8.04 -24.81 39.11
CA SER A 135 -8.83 -24.21 40.19
C SER A 135 -9.35 -25.25 41.18
N ASN A 136 -9.58 -26.50 40.75
CA ASN A 136 -10.18 -27.53 41.59
C ASN A 136 -9.16 -28.40 42.36
N TRP A 137 -7.92 -28.51 41.87
CA TRP A 137 -6.91 -29.41 42.44
C TRP A 137 -5.57 -28.74 42.75
N GLY A 138 -5.34 -27.53 42.26
CA GLY A 138 -4.10 -26.78 42.46
C GLY A 138 -3.85 -26.34 43.91
N GLY A 139 -2.82 -25.51 44.08
CA GLY A 139 -2.45 -24.96 45.39
C GLY A 139 -1.26 -25.65 46.07
N VAL A 140 -0.80 -25.02 47.15
CA VAL A 140 0.37 -25.46 47.93
C VAL A 140 -0.03 -26.58 48.89
N VAL A 141 0.74 -27.67 48.90
CA VAL A 141 0.48 -28.84 49.73
C VAL A 141 1.24 -28.72 51.05
N HIS A 142 0.63 -28.06 52.03
CA HIS A 142 1.24 -27.83 53.35
C HIS A 142 1.51 -29.12 54.14
N GLU A 143 0.79 -30.20 53.86
CA GLU A 143 0.97 -31.51 54.50
C GLU A 143 1.97 -32.42 53.76
N SER A 144 2.63 -31.90 52.72
CA SER A 144 3.64 -32.66 51.98
C SER A 144 4.88 -32.87 52.85
N LEU A 145 5.27 -34.14 53.02
CA LEU A 145 6.55 -34.54 53.64
C LEU A 145 7.77 -34.09 52.83
N VAL A 146 7.55 -33.73 51.56
CA VAL A 146 8.58 -33.31 50.62
C VAL A 146 8.60 -31.79 50.53
N LEU A 147 9.81 -31.20 50.58
CA LEU A 147 10.05 -29.77 50.40
C LEU A 147 10.86 -29.55 49.11
N CYS A 148 10.62 -28.43 48.43
CA CYS A 148 11.48 -28.03 47.32
C CYS A 148 12.87 -27.58 47.84
N ARG A 149 13.82 -27.32 46.93
CA ARG A 149 15.19 -26.89 47.31
C ARG A 149 15.27 -25.56 48.08
N HIS A 150 14.18 -24.79 48.10
CA HIS A 150 14.06 -23.56 48.90
C HIS A 150 13.47 -23.80 50.30
N GLY A 151 13.26 -25.06 50.70
CA GLY A 151 12.61 -25.40 51.97
C GLY A 151 11.11 -25.08 52.02
N LYS A 152 10.48 -24.76 50.88
CA LYS A 152 9.04 -24.46 50.80
C LYS A 152 8.24 -25.69 50.39
N HIS A 153 7.03 -25.80 50.90
CA HIS A 153 6.07 -26.85 50.49
C HIS A 153 5.75 -26.75 49.00
N PRO A 154 5.72 -27.89 48.29
CA PRO A 154 5.50 -27.89 46.85
C PRO A 154 4.05 -27.55 46.49
N ARG A 155 3.86 -27.17 45.23
CA ARG A 155 2.57 -26.83 44.64
C ARG A 155 2.13 -27.90 43.65
N ARG A 156 0.83 -28.18 43.59
CA ARG A 156 0.19 -29.07 42.62
C ARG A 156 0.06 -28.40 41.26
N LEU A 157 0.59 -29.05 40.22
CA LEU A 157 0.64 -28.55 38.84
C LEU A 157 0.30 -29.66 37.84
N TYR A 158 -0.16 -29.26 36.66
CA TYR A 158 -0.31 -30.12 35.49
C TYR A 158 0.72 -29.76 34.43
N ALA A 159 1.32 -30.76 33.80
CA ALA A 159 2.12 -30.53 32.61
C ALA A 159 1.18 -30.22 31.43
N TRP A 160 1.38 -29.05 30.83
CA TRP A 160 0.53 -28.62 29.71
C TRP A 160 1.01 -29.18 28.38
N ASP A 161 2.32 -29.26 28.19
CA ASP A 161 2.97 -29.48 26.89
C ASP A 161 3.93 -30.68 26.90
N GLY A 162 4.27 -31.10 25.67
CA GLY A 162 5.18 -32.20 25.41
C GLY A 162 4.63 -33.56 25.83
N LYS A 163 5.51 -34.55 25.93
CA LYS A 163 5.14 -35.97 26.15
C LYS A 163 4.47 -36.29 27.49
N HIS A 164 4.49 -35.35 28.44
CA HIS A 164 3.87 -35.50 29.76
C HIS A 164 2.57 -34.71 29.91
N SER A 165 2.03 -34.17 28.82
CA SER A 165 0.78 -33.42 28.81
C SER A 165 -0.32 -34.14 29.61
N GLY A 166 -1.02 -33.38 30.45
CA GLY A 166 -2.10 -33.84 31.31
C GLY A 166 -1.66 -34.55 32.61
N ARG A 167 -0.36 -34.84 32.80
CA ARG A 167 0.12 -35.49 34.04
C ARG A 167 0.27 -34.49 35.18
N ARG A 168 -0.03 -34.97 36.39
CA ARG A 168 0.08 -34.24 37.64
C ARG A 168 1.46 -34.37 38.27
N TYR A 169 1.98 -33.25 38.76
CA TYR A 169 3.23 -33.21 39.49
C TYR A 169 3.23 -32.16 40.61
N LEU A 170 4.15 -32.35 41.55
CA LEU A 170 4.48 -31.40 42.60
C LEU A 170 5.68 -30.57 42.13
N GLY A 171 5.51 -29.25 42.08
CA GLY A 171 6.52 -28.29 41.65
C GLY A 171 6.92 -27.30 42.74
N CYS A 172 7.96 -26.50 42.47
CA CYS A 172 8.33 -25.38 43.33
C CYS A 172 7.18 -24.35 43.40
N PRO A 173 6.81 -23.83 44.60
CA PRO A 173 5.65 -22.93 44.75
C PRO A 173 5.93 -21.47 44.36
N LEU A 174 7.16 -21.14 43.95
CA LEU A 174 7.54 -19.77 43.55
C LEU A 174 6.87 -19.42 42.22
N LYS A 175 6.33 -18.20 42.11
CA LYS A 175 5.60 -17.77 40.91
C LYS A 175 6.55 -17.53 39.74
N ASP A 176 7.67 -16.85 40.00
CA ASP A 176 8.63 -16.46 38.96
C ASP A 176 9.42 -17.65 38.44
N LYS A 177 9.35 -17.88 37.12
CA LYS A 177 9.97 -19.05 36.48
C LYS A 177 11.49 -19.10 36.71
N SER A 178 12.14 -17.94 36.69
CA SER A 178 13.59 -17.81 36.89
C SER A 178 14.04 -18.16 38.31
N GLU A 179 13.16 -18.03 39.30
CA GLU A 179 13.48 -18.33 40.70
C GLU A 179 13.13 -19.76 41.10
N ARG A 180 12.40 -20.51 40.28
CA ARG A 180 12.03 -21.90 40.60
C ARG A 180 13.26 -22.79 40.57
N CYS A 181 13.41 -23.63 41.60
CA CYS A 181 14.57 -24.52 41.74
C CYS A 181 14.51 -25.80 40.88
N GLY A 182 13.56 -25.87 39.94
CA GLY A 182 13.35 -27.06 39.09
C GLY A 182 12.90 -28.31 39.85
N PHE A 183 12.46 -28.19 41.11
CA PHE A 183 11.88 -29.32 41.85
C PHE A 183 10.64 -29.84 41.11
N VAL A 184 10.63 -31.12 40.77
CA VAL A 184 9.51 -31.82 40.14
C VAL A 184 9.41 -33.22 40.73
N GLN A 185 8.21 -33.59 41.17
CA GLN A 185 7.86 -34.95 41.54
C GLN A 185 6.53 -35.34 40.91
N TRP A 186 6.57 -36.32 40.01
CA TRP A 186 5.36 -36.82 39.34
C TRP A 186 4.49 -37.61 40.33
N MET A 187 3.19 -37.37 40.30
CA MET A 187 2.21 -38.14 41.09
C MET A 187 1.58 -39.27 40.29
N ASP A 188 1.41 -39.07 38.99
CA ASP A 188 0.85 -40.09 38.10
C ASP A 188 1.96 -40.96 37.52
N GLU A 189 1.62 -42.19 37.15
CA GLU A 189 2.51 -43.06 36.37
C GLU A 189 2.89 -42.41 35.03
N GLU A 190 4.03 -42.82 34.47
CA GLU A 190 4.44 -42.34 33.17
C GLU A 190 3.51 -42.90 32.08
N TRP A 191 3.14 -42.05 31.13
CA TRP A 191 2.37 -42.50 29.98
C TRP A 191 3.10 -43.63 29.23
N PRO A 192 2.39 -44.67 28.77
CA PRO A 192 2.97 -45.64 27.84
C PRO A 192 3.55 -44.94 26.61
N LYS A 193 4.62 -45.50 26.03
CA LYS A 193 5.32 -44.89 24.88
C LYS A 193 4.37 -44.54 23.74
N SER A 194 3.42 -45.43 23.43
CA SER A 194 2.41 -45.19 22.39
C SER A 194 1.56 -43.95 22.66
N ALA A 195 1.19 -43.69 23.92
CA ALA A 195 0.46 -42.48 24.29
C ALA A 195 1.34 -41.23 24.20
N GLN A 196 2.61 -41.31 24.60
CA GLN A 196 3.57 -40.20 24.45
C GLN A 196 3.73 -39.80 22.97
N ASP A 197 3.87 -40.77 22.07
CA ASP A 197 4.02 -40.53 20.63
C ASP A 197 2.79 -39.85 20.03
N VAL A 198 1.58 -40.27 20.43
CA VAL A 198 0.32 -39.63 20.02
C VAL A 198 0.23 -38.20 20.56
N ILE A 199 0.56 -37.98 21.83
CA ILE A 199 0.57 -36.64 22.44
C ILE A 199 1.54 -35.70 21.71
N LEU A 200 2.74 -36.17 21.39
CA LEU A 200 3.71 -35.37 20.64
C LEU A 200 3.22 -35.05 19.23
N THR A 201 2.62 -36.02 18.54
CA THR A 201 2.04 -35.81 17.20
C THR A 201 0.92 -34.75 17.24
N LEU A 202 0.07 -34.78 18.27
CA LEU A 202 -0.97 -33.76 18.47
C LEU A 202 -0.35 -32.37 18.69
N TRP A 203 0.72 -32.28 19.49
CA TRP A 203 1.45 -31.03 19.68
C TRP A 203 2.07 -30.50 18.39
N ASP A 204 2.64 -31.37 17.55
CA ASP A 204 3.15 -30.98 16.24
C ASP A 204 2.04 -30.42 15.35
N MET A 205 0.86 -31.02 15.36
CA MET A 205 -0.31 -30.51 14.62
C MET A 205 -0.78 -29.15 15.15
N VAL A 206 -0.82 -28.97 16.47
CA VAL A 206 -1.18 -27.69 17.11
C VAL A 206 -0.17 -26.61 16.73
N ASN A 207 1.13 -26.90 16.84
CA ASN A 207 2.20 -25.96 16.48
C ASN A 207 2.12 -25.57 15.00
N GLN A 208 1.93 -26.54 14.10
CA GLN A 208 1.72 -26.26 12.69
C GLN A 208 0.48 -25.38 12.43
N THR A 209 -0.57 -25.55 13.22
CA THR A 209 -1.79 -24.76 13.10
C THR A 209 -1.58 -23.33 13.58
N ILE A 210 -0.86 -23.14 14.69
CA ILE A 210 -0.46 -21.82 15.19
C ILE A 210 0.41 -21.11 14.16
N GLU A 211 1.44 -21.77 13.63
CA GLU A 211 2.31 -21.19 12.60
C GLU A 211 1.55 -20.82 11.32
N LYS A 212 0.57 -21.62 10.90
CA LYS A 212 -0.28 -21.31 9.75
C LYS A 212 -1.19 -20.12 10.03
N ALA A 213 -1.77 -20.03 11.23
CA ALA A 213 -2.60 -18.89 11.63
C ALA A 213 -1.78 -17.59 11.66
N ASP A 214 -0.57 -17.63 12.20
CA ASP A 214 0.34 -16.48 12.22
C ASP A 214 0.73 -16.03 10.81
N LYS A 215 1.08 -16.98 9.93
CA LYS A 215 1.36 -16.67 8.51
C LYS A 215 0.15 -16.05 7.82
N ASN A 216 -1.03 -16.64 7.99
CA ASN A 216 -2.27 -16.10 7.42
C ASN A 216 -2.60 -14.70 7.95
N LEU A 217 -2.32 -14.43 9.22
CA LEU A 217 -2.52 -13.11 9.83
C LEU A 217 -1.59 -12.08 9.19
N VAL A 218 -0.30 -12.42 9.02
CA VAL A 218 0.68 -11.56 8.34
C VAL A 218 0.27 -11.29 6.90
N ASP A 219 -0.16 -12.31 6.16
CA ASP A 219 -0.61 -12.17 4.77
C ASP A 219 -1.85 -11.28 4.65
N MET A 220 -2.83 -11.45 5.54
CA MET A 220 -4.02 -10.59 5.60
C MET A 220 -3.66 -9.12 5.91
N MET A 221 -2.71 -8.89 6.80
CA MET A 221 -2.22 -7.54 7.10
C MET A 221 -1.51 -6.92 5.88
N ALA A 222 -0.69 -7.69 5.17
CA ALA A 222 -0.01 -7.24 3.95
C ALA A 222 -1.01 -6.91 2.84
N GLU A 223 -2.02 -7.77 2.62
CA GLU A 223 -3.08 -7.51 1.64
C GLU A 223 -3.86 -6.23 1.98
N LYS A 224 -4.17 -6.03 3.25
CA LYS A 224 -4.86 -4.81 3.71
C LYS A 224 -4.01 -3.55 3.47
N ALA A 225 -2.70 -3.63 3.72
CA ALA A 225 -1.78 -2.51 3.43
C ALA A 225 -1.77 -2.17 1.93
N LEU A 226 -1.65 -3.18 1.06
CA LEU A 226 -1.68 -2.98 -0.39
C LEU A 226 -3.02 -2.38 -0.87
N LYS A 227 -4.14 -2.82 -0.31
CA LYS A 227 -5.47 -2.26 -0.62
C LYS A 227 -5.57 -0.80 -0.21
N ASN A 228 -5.07 -0.43 0.97
CA ASN A 228 -5.07 0.95 1.43
C ASN A 228 -4.20 1.84 0.51
N GLU A 229 -3.00 1.40 0.14
CA GLU A 229 -2.15 2.14 -0.81
C GLU A 229 -2.78 2.29 -2.20
N ALA A 230 -3.48 1.25 -2.68
CA ALA A 230 -4.21 1.31 -3.94
C ALA A 230 -5.40 2.28 -3.86
N GLN A 231 -6.12 2.30 -2.74
CA GLN A 231 -7.22 3.22 -2.51
C GLN A 231 -6.74 4.68 -2.47
N GLU A 232 -5.64 4.97 -1.77
CA GLU A 232 -5.05 6.32 -1.75
C GLU A 232 -4.68 6.81 -3.16
N LYS A 233 -4.11 5.93 -4.00
CA LYS A 233 -3.81 6.27 -5.40
C LYS A 233 -5.07 6.52 -6.24
N VAL A 234 -6.14 5.78 -5.99
CA VAL A 234 -7.43 6.00 -6.66
C VAL A 234 -8.01 7.36 -6.26
N GLU A 235 -7.99 7.70 -4.97
CA GLU A 235 -8.46 8.99 -4.46
C GLU A 235 -7.65 10.17 -5.06
N LEU A 236 -6.32 10.02 -5.18
CA LEU A 236 -5.48 11.03 -5.84
C LEU A 236 -5.82 11.20 -7.33
N LEU A 237 -5.93 10.10 -8.08
CA LEU A 237 -6.26 10.16 -9.50
C LEU A 237 -7.66 10.72 -9.74
N GLU A 238 -8.60 10.44 -8.85
CA GLU A 238 -9.94 11.02 -8.89
C GLU A 238 -9.90 12.54 -8.68
N GLY A 239 -9.13 13.02 -7.70
CA GLY A 239 -8.91 14.45 -7.49
C GLY A 239 -8.25 15.14 -8.68
N GLU A 240 -7.25 14.52 -9.31
CA GLU A 240 -6.63 15.05 -10.54
C GLU A 240 -7.61 15.13 -11.71
N LYS A 241 -8.46 14.11 -11.87
CA LYS A 241 -9.51 14.09 -12.90
C LYS A 241 -10.53 15.20 -12.69
N GLU A 242 -10.94 15.46 -11.45
CA GLU A 242 -11.84 16.57 -11.11
C GLU A 242 -11.20 17.93 -11.38
N ASN A 243 -9.92 18.11 -11.04
CA ASN A 243 -9.17 19.32 -11.35
C ASN A 243 -9.10 19.57 -12.85
N LEU A 244 -8.75 18.54 -13.62
CA LEU A 244 -8.70 18.62 -15.08
C LEU A 244 -10.07 18.93 -15.68
N ALA A 245 -11.15 18.37 -15.11
CA ALA A 245 -12.51 18.67 -15.55
C ALA A 245 -12.89 20.14 -15.32
N ARG A 246 -12.45 20.74 -14.20
CA ARG A 246 -12.64 22.17 -13.91
C ARG A 246 -11.85 23.05 -14.87
N GLU A 247 -10.56 22.76 -15.07
CA GLU A 247 -9.71 23.50 -16.02
C GLU A 247 -10.26 23.44 -17.45
N LYS A 248 -10.70 22.25 -17.88
CA LYS A 248 -11.35 22.09 -19.19
C LYS A 248 -12.59 22.97 -19.32
N LEU A 249 -13.41 23.08 -18.27
CA LEU A 249 -14.60 23.94 -18.29
C LEU A 249 -14.23 25.42 -18.40
N GLU A 250 -13.16 25.86 -17.73
CA GLU A 250 -12.66 27.23 -17.81
C GLU A 250 -12.15 27.56 -19.21
N LEU A 251 -11.32 26.69 -19.80
CA LEU A 251 -10.83 26.86 -21.18
C LEU A 251 -11.97 26.90 -22.21
N VAL A 252 -13.05 26.13 -22.00
CA VAL A 252 -14.24 26.21 -22.85
C VAL A 252 -14.88 27.59 -22.77
N ARG A 253 -15.02 28.17 -21.58
CA ARG A 253 -15.56 29.53 -21.40
C ARG A 253 -14.66 30.58 -22.03
N GLU A 254 -13.35 30.49 -21.84
CA GLU A 254 -12.40 31.41 -22.48
C GLU A 254 -12.45 31.33 -24.01
N LYS A 255 -12.53 30.11 -24.56
CA LYS A 255 -12.70 29.87 -25.99
C LYS A 255 -13.97 30.51 -26.51
N GLU A 256 -15.09 30.39 -25.79
CA GLU A 256 -16.36 31.03 -26.17
C GLU A 256 -16.25 32.56 -26.16
N GLN A 257 -15.63 33.15 -25.13
CA GLN A 257 -15.40 34.60 -25.08
C GLN A 257 -14.49 35.10 -26.22
N LEU A 258 -13.42 34.35 -26.54
CA LEU A 258 -12.56 34.67 -27.67
C LEU A 258 -13.29 34.54 -29.01
N ASN A 259 -14.13 33.52 -29.16
CA ASN A 259 -14.96 33.33 -30.35
C ASN A 259 -15.92 34.50 -30.57
N VAL A 260 -16.56 35.01 -29.51
CA VAL A 260 -17.42 36.20 -29.59
C VAL A 260 -16.61 37.43 -30.02
N ARG A 261 -15.44 37.66 -29.42
CA ARG A 261 -14.55 38.77 -29.81
C ARG A 261 -14.09 38.67 -31.27
N CYS A 262 -13.78 37.46 -31.73
CA CYS A 262 -13.37 37.19 -33.11
C CYS A 262 -14.52 37.43 -34.10
N ARG A 263 -15.76 37.02 -33.76
CA ARG A 263 -16.93 37.33 -34.60
C ARG A 263 -17.20 38.83 -34.68
N PHE A 264 -17.06 39.54 -33.58
CA PHE A 264 -17.22 40.99 -33.57
C PHE A 264 -16.19 41.68 -34.48
N SER A 265 -14.91 41.34 -34.34
CA SER A 265 -13.87 41.93 -35.21
C SER A 265 -14.07 41.56 -36.68
N GLN A 266 -14.47 40.31 -36.99
CA GLN A 266 -14.81 39.88 -38.34
C GLN A 266 -15.97 40.68 -38.94
N SER A 267 -17.00 40.97 -38.15
CA SER A 267 -18.13 41.81 -38.56
C SER A 267 -17.68 43.24 -38.86
N CYS A 268 -16.84 43.83 -38.00
CA CYS A 268 -16.27 45.16 -38.22
C CYS A 268 -15.41 45.22 -39.49
N CYS A 269 -14.54 44.23 -39.70
CA CYS A 269 -13.71 44.14 -40.90
C CYS A 269 -14.56 44.01 -42.17
N SER A 270 -15.61 43.19 -42.14
CA SER A 270 -16.51 42.99 -43.28
C SER A 270 -17.30 44.26 -43.62
N ALA A 271 -17.77 44.99 -42.60
CA ALA A 271 -18.46 46.27 -42.78
C ALA A 271 -17.53 47.34 -43.35
N LEU A 272 -16.31 47.46 -42.82
CA LEU A 272 -15.31 48.39 -43.34
C LEU A 272 -14.94 48.05 -44.78
N GLN A 273 -14.76 46.77 -45.10
CA GLN A 273 -14.48 46.31 -46.46
C GLN A 273 -15.64 46.64 -47.41
N ALA A 274 -16.89 46.58 -46.96
CA ALA A 274 -18.06 46.96 -47.75
C ALA A 274 -18.09 48.48 -48.01
N VAL A 275 -17.80 49.31 -47.00
CA VAL A 275 -17.72 50.78 -47.17
C VAL A 275 -16.63 51.14 -48.18
N VAL A 276 -15.42 50.58 -48.02
CA VAL A 276 -14.31 50.82 -48.96
C VAL A 276 -14.68 50.36 -50.37
N ARG A 277 -15.39 49.23 -50.52
CA ARG A 277 -15.85 48.73 -51.82
C ARG A 277 -16.88 49.68 -52.45
N ASN A 278 -17.86 50.14 -51.68
CA ASN A 278 -18.88 51.07 -52.15
C ASN A 278 -18.25 52.41 -52.60
N GLU A 279 -17.32 52.96 -51.83
CA GLU A 279 -16.57 54.17 -52.20
C GLU A 279 -15.77 54.00 -53.50
N LEU A 280 -15.14 52.83 -53.70
CA LEU A 280 -14.45 52.54 -54.95
C LEU A 280 -15.44 52.39 -56.12
N ASP A 281 -16.58 51.75 -55.90
CA ASP A 281 -17.59 51.57 -56.93
C ASP A 281 -18.31 52.89 -57.28
N ASP A 282 -18.52 53.78 -56.32
CA ASP A 282 -19.04 55.12 -56.55
C ASP A 282 -18.05 55.97 -57.34
N LYS A 283 -16.76 55.90 -57.02
CA LYS A 283 -15.70 56.53 -57.83
C LYS A 283 -15.69 56.00 -59.26
N LYS A 284 -15.86 54.69 -59.46
CA LYS A 284 -15.98 54.09 -60.80
C LYS A 284 -17.23 54.61 -61.52
N ARG A 285 -18.39 54.67 -60.85
CA ARG A 285 -19.63 55.21 -61.42
C ARG A 285 -19.47 56.68 -61.84
N ILE A 286 -18.86 57.50 -60.99
CA ILE A 286 -18.56 58.91 -61.31
C ILE A 286 -17.65 58.99 -62.54
N TRP A 287 -16.56 58.21 -62.60
CA TRP A 287 -15.70 58.16 -63.77
C TRP A 287 -16.44 57.75 -65.05
N ILE A 288 -17.31 56.75 -64.97
CA ILE A 288 -18.15 56.31 -66.11
C ILE A 288 -19.05 57.46 -66.60
N VAL A 289 -19.71 58.19 -65.69
CA VAL A 289 -20.56 59.33 -66.03
C VAL A 289 -19.75 60.46 -66.67
N VAL A 290 -18.59 60.81 -66.11
CA VAL A 290 -17.69 61.84 -66.66
C VAL A 290 -17.24 61.47 -68.07
N VAL A 291 -16.82 60.23 -68.31
CA VAL A 291 -16.43 59.76 -69.65
C VAL A 291 -17.62 59.82 -70.62
N CYS A 292 -18.83 59.42 -70.21
CA CYS A 292 -20.02 59.51 -71.05
C CYS A 292 -20.36 60.97 -71.44
N LEU A 293 -20.27 61.91 -70.50
CA LEU A 293 -20.51 63.33 -70.78
C LEU A 293 -19.48 63.90 -71.78
N ILE A 294 -18.21 63.53 -71.65
CA ILE A 294 -17.16 63.93 -72.61
C ILE A 294 -17.50 63.40 -74.01
N VAL A 295 -17.91 62.13 -74.13
CA VAL A 295 -18.31 61.52 -75.41
C VAL A 295 -19.51 62.27 -76.03
N LEU A 296 -20.52 62.63 -75.23
CA LEU A 296 -21.68 63.40 -75.70
C LEU A 296 -21.29 64.81 -76.17
N LEU A 297 -20.44 65.52 -75.42
CA LEU A 297 -19.93 66.84 -75.81
C LEU A 297 -19.18 66.78 -77.14
N VAL A 298 -18.30 65.79 -77.30
CA VAL A 298 -17.55 65.58 -78.55
C VAL A 298 -18.52 65.32 -79.72
N ALA A 299 -19.51 64.43 -79.54
CA ALA A 299 -20.52 64.16 -80.56
C ALA A 299 -21.33 65.40 -80.96
N LEU A 300 -21.73 66.24 -80.00
CA LEU A 300 -22.42 67.50 -80.25
C LEU A 300 -21.54 68.49 -81.03
N LEU A 301 -20.26 68.63 -80.66
CA LEU A 301 -19.32 69.49 -81.38
C LEU A 301 -19.13 69.01 -82.82
N PHE A 302 -18.94 67.71 -83.05
CA PHE A 302 -18.88 67.14 -84.40
C PHE A 302 -20.19 67.35 -85.16
N GLY A 303 -21.35 67.19 -84.51
CA GLY A 303 -22.66 67.46 -85.11
C GLY A 303 -22.86 68.92 -85.54
N VAL A 304 -22.42 69.88 -84.72
CA VAL A 304 -22.47 71.31 -85.06
C VAL A 304 -21.49 71.63 -86.19
N VAL A 305 -20.26 71.11 -86.15
CA VAL A 305 -19.27 71.30 -87.22
C VAL A 305 -19.74 70.71 -88.55
N LEU A 306 -20.39 69.53 -88.53
CA LEU A 306 -20.99 68.93 -89.72
C LEU A 306 -22.23 69.70 -90.22
N LYS A 307 -22.91 70.46 -89.35
CA LYS A 307 -24.06 71.31 -89.75
C LYS A 307 -23.63 72.68 -90.31
N MET A 308 -22.43 73.15 -89.98
CA MET A 308 -21.87 74.42 -90.48
C MET A 308 -21.06 74.26 -91.77
N LYS A 309 -21.12 73.10 -92.42
CA LYS A 309 -20.38 72.78 -93.64
C LYS A 309 -21.34 72.25 -94.70
#